data_AF-A0A965G426-F1
#
_entry.id   AF-A0A965G426-F1
#
_cell.length_a   1.000
_cell.length_b   1.000
_cell.length_c   1.000
_cell.angle_alpha   90.00
_cell.angle_beta   90.00
_cell.angle_gamma   90.00
#
_symmetry.space_group_name_H-M   'P 1'
#
loop_
_entity.id
_entity.type
_entity.pdbx_description
1 polymer ?
#
loop_
_entity_poly.entity_id
_entity_poly.type
_entity_poly.pdbx_seq_one_letter_code
_entity_poly.pdbx_strand_id
1 'polypeptide(L)'
;MRVPVDLPAWKSLQTHAAATRETHMRDLFAKDAKRGETFSLRWNDILVDYSKNRVHAETLTLLRQLLKEAGVEDLRDRMLHGEKINFTENRSVLHIALRRPADQPLQVDGRDVMPEVEKVRQQMRAFSEKVRSGEWRGYTGQPVSDIVNIGIGGSDLGPAMVTEALKPYARRDLRLHFVSNIDSTQLAEALRTCHPATTLFLVASKTFTTQETLVNAHSARKWFLEEAREEKHIAKHFVALSTNKAEVERFGINPANMFPFWDWVGGRYSLWSAIGLSIALSIGYERFAELLAGAHAMDEHFQKSPAEENLPI
;
A
#
# COMPACT_ATOMS: atom_id res chain seq x y z
N MET A 1 -12.65 14.77 -19.76
CA MET A 1 -12.67 15.01 -18.31
C MET A 1 -13.03 16.48 -18.10
N ARG A 2 -14.03 16.81 -17.29
CA ARG A 2 -14.39 18.22 -17.02
C ARG A 2 -13.27 18.83 -16.18
N VAL A 3 -12.72 19.97 -16.60
CA VAL A 3 -11.69 20.66 -15.82
C VAL A 3 -12.40 21.38 -14.67
N PRO A 4 -12.07 21.13 -13.39
CA PRO A 4 -12.82 21.68 -12.26
C PRO A 4 -12.91 23.21 -12.28
N VAL A 5 -11.87 23.90 -12.77
CA VAL A 5 -11.79 25.37 -12.77
C VAL A 5 -12.83 26.06 -13.68
N ASP A 6 -13.39 25.32 -14.63
CA ASP A 6 -14.39 25.84 -15.57
C ASP A 6 -15.83 25.66 -15.06
N LEU A 7 -16.01 24.91 -13.96
CA LEU A 7 -17.33 24.59 -13.42
C LEU A 7 -17.97 25.80 -12.71
N PRO A 8 -19.29 26.00 -12.83
CA PRO A 8 -20.01 27.05 -12.09
C PRO A 8 -19.72 27.04 -10.58
N ALA A 9 -19.72 25.87 -9.94
CA ALA A 9 -19.43 25.73 -8.52
C ALA A 9 -18.03 26.23 -8.14
N TRP A 10 -17.05 26.09 -9.03
CA TRP A 10 -15.70 26.60 -8.80
C TRP A 10 -15.68 28.12 -8.74
N LYS A 11 -16.39 28.79 -9.66
CA LYS A 11 -16.52 30.26 -9.64
C LYS A 11 -17.23 30.74 -8.38
N SER A 12 -18.29 30.05 -7.97
CA SER A 12 -18.98 30.33 -6.70
C SER A 12 -18.05 30.17 -5.49
N LEU A 13 -17.24 29.11 -5.45
CA LEU A 13 -16.21 28.91 -4.42
C LEU A 13 -15.14 30.01 -4.42
N GLN A 14 -14.72 30.51 -5.59
CA GLN A 14 -13.77 31.62 -5.68
C GLN A 14 -14.35 32.91 -5.10
N THR A 15 -15.58 33.26 -5.46
CA THR A 15 -16.28 34.41 -4.86
C THR A 15 -16.42 34.24 -3.35
N HIS A 16 -16.78 33.03 -2.91
CA HIS A 16 -16.94 32.70 -1.50
C HIS A 16 -15.62 32.82 -0.72
N ALA A 17 -14.54 32.30 -1.28
CA ALA A 17 -13.20 32.38 -0.68
C ALA A 17 -12.72 33.84 -0.56
N ALA A 18 -13.05 34.70 -1.54
CA ALA A 18 -12.76 36.13 -1.46
C ALA A 18 -13.57 36.82 -0.35
N ALA A 19 -14.86 36.51 -0.24
CA ALA A 19 -15.75 37.09 0.78
C ALA A 19 -15.37 36.66 2.22
N THR A 20 -14.86 35.44 2.38
CA THR A 20 -14.46 34.87 3.68
C THR A 20 -12.98 35.08 3.99
N ARG A 21 -12.25 35.83 3.16
CA ARG A 21 -10.79 35.99 3.24
C ARG A 21 -10.29 36.55 4.58
N GLU A 22 -11.06 37.42 5.21
CA GLU A 22 -10.72 38.04 6.51
C GLU A 22 -11.35 37.30 7.70
N THR A 23 -12.03 36.16 7.46
CA THR A 23 -12.65 35.39 8.55
C THR A 23 -11.58 34.66 9.35
N HIS A 24 -11.50 34.95 10.65
CA HIS A 24 -10.63 34.24 11.59
C HIS A 24 -11.34 33.05 12.24
N MET A 25 -10.59 31.96 12.42
CA MET A 25 -11.08 30.74 13.04
C MET A 25 -11.53 30.95 14.50
N ARG A 26 -10.84 31.82 15.24
CA ARG A 26 -11.21 32.16 16.63
C ARG A 26 -12.63 32.76 16.69
N ASP A 27 -12.97 33.61 15.73
CA ASP A 27 -14.30 34.22 15.65
C ASP A 27 -15.37 33.20 15.29
N LEU A 28 -15.04 32.22 14.43
CA LEU A 28 -15.96 31.13 14.09
C LEU A 28 -16.31 30.28 15.31
N PHE A 29 -15.34 29.96 16.17
CA PHE A 29 -15.59 29.27 17.43
C PHE A 29 -16.31 30.14 18.46
N ALA A 30 -16.00 31.44 18.53
CA ALA A 30 -16.68 32.36 19.43
C ALA A 30 -18.17 32.53 19.07
N LYS A 31 -18.52 32.44 17.79
CA LYS A 31 -19.89 32.56 17.28
C LYS A 31 -20.70 31.26 17.35
N ASP A 32 -20.04 30.10 17.36
CA ASP A 32 -20.70 28.79 17.41
C ASP A 32 -20.02 27.88 18.43
N ALA A 33 -20.60 27.80 19.63
CA ALA A 33 -20.11 26.95 20.71
C ALA A 33 -20.15 25.45 20.37
N LYS A 34 -20.97 25.03 19.39
CA LYS A 34 -21.08 23.64 18.94
C LYS A 34 -20.22 23.34 17.71
N ARG A 35 -19.42 24.30 17.22
CA ARG A 35 -18.63 24.14 15.99
C ARG A 35 -17.77 22.88 15.97
N GLY A 36 -17.16 22.53 17.10
CA GLY A 36 -16.35 21.31 17.21
C GLY A 36 -17.16 20.04 16.92
N GLU A 37 -18.41 19.98 17.36
CA GLU A 37 -19.33 18.86 17.09
C GLU A 37 -19.85 18.93 15.64
N THR A 38 -20.27 20.11 15.18
CA THR A 38 -20.86 20.31 13.85
C THR A 38 -19.89 20.02 12.70
N PHE A 39 -18.61 20.36 12.87
CA PHE A 39 -17.56 20.21 11.84
C PHE A 39 -16.59 19.08 12.19
N SER A 40 -17.14 17.97 12.69
CA SER A 40 -16.42 16.72 12.87
C SER A 40 -17.24 15.56 12.34
N LEU A 41 -16.57 14.54 11.83
CA LEU A 41 -17.18 13.26 11.50
C LEU A 41 -16.52 12.15 12.32
N ARG A 42 -17.34 11.24 12.85
CA ARG A 42 -16.87 10.04 13.56
C ARG A 42 -17.29 8.81 12.79
N TRP A 43 -16.33 7.93 12.53
CA TRP A 43 -16.56 6.61 11.97
C TRP A 43 -15.77 5.59 12.76
N ASN A 44 -16.47 4.68 13.44
CA ASN A 44 -15.88 3.78 14.43
C ASN A 44 -15.02 4.57 15.44
N ASP A 45 -13.76 4.17 15.60
CA ASP A 45 -12.80 4.80 16.51
C ASP A 45 -12.08 6.01 15.90
N ILE A 46 -12.37 6.39 14.65
CA ILE A 46 -11.73 7.51 13.95
C ILE A 46 -12.61 8.76 14.07
N LEU A 47 -12.04 9.83 14.61
CA LEU A 47 -12.62 11.17 14.62
C LEU A 47 -11.83 12.07 13.64
N VAL A 48 -12.51 12.58 12.61
CA VAL A 48 -11.98 13.61 11.71
C VAL A 48 -12.57 14.95 12.15
N ASP A 49 -11.77 15.73 12.88
CA ASP A 49 -12.11 17.11 13.26
C ASP A 49 -11.60 18.08 12.18
N TYR A 50 -12.52 18.63 11.39
CA TYR A 50 -12.24 19.67 10.40
C TYR A 50 -12.78 21.05 10.82
N SER A 51 -13.21 21.21 12.07
CA SER A 51 -13.74 22.46 12.64
C SER A 51 -12.71 23.60 12.66
N LYS A 52 -11.43 23.23 12.70
CA LYS A 52 -10.28 24.13 12.62
C LYS A 52 -9.87 24.44 11.17
N ASN A 53 -10.83 24.47 10.26
CA ASN A 53 -10.71 25.03 8.92
C ASN A 53 -11.56 26.30 8.79
N ARG A 54 -11.23 27.14 7.81
CA ARG A 54 -11.98 28.37 7.50
C ARG A 54 -13.21 28.07 6.65
N VAL A 55 -14.08 27.23 7.20
CA VAL A 55 -15.29 26.72 6.55
C VAL A 55 -16.51 27.03 7.41
N HIS A 56 -17.64 27.27 6.75
CA HIS A 56 -18.96 27.28 7.38
C HIS A 56 -19.95 26.51 6.51
N ALA A 57 -21.24 26.47 6.90
CA ALA A 57 -22.24 25.65 6.22
C ALA A 57 -22.29 25.89 4.70
N GLU A 58 -22.34 27.15 4.27
CA GLU A 58 -22.28 27.51 2.84
C GLU A 58 -20.99 27.06 2.15
N THR A 59 -19.82 27.13 2.82
CA THR A 59 -18.57 26.59 2.23
C THR A 59 -18.72 25.11 1.90
N LEU A 60 -19.27 24.31 2.82
CA LEU A 60 -19.47 22.88 2.61
C LEU A 60 -20.50 22.60 1.50
N THR A 61 -21.59 23.36 1.46
CA THR A 61 -22.58 23.28 0.38
C THR A 61 -21.94 23.52 -0.99
N LEU A 62 -21.10 24.56 -1.11
CA LEU A 62 -20.42 24.89 -2.37
C LEU A 62 -19.37 23.83 -2.75
N LEU A 63 -18.62 23.28 -1.78
CA LEU A 63 -17.68 22.19 -2.02
C LEU A 63 -18.38 20.92 -2.52
N ARG A 64 -19.52 20.56 -1.92
CA ARG A 64 -20.34 19.42 -2.37
C ARG A 64 -20.96 19.65 -3.74
N GLN A 65 -21.37 20.89 -4.04
CA GLN A 65 -21.83 21.23 -5.38
C GLN A 65 -20.70 21.06 -6.43
N LEU A 66 -19.46 21.46 -6.11
CA LEU A 66 -18.30 21.22 -6.97
C LEU A 66 -18.05 19.72 -7.18
N LEU A 67 -18.12 18.93 -6.11
CA LEU A 67 -17.98 17.47 -6.16
C LEU A 67 -18.99 16.84 -7.14
N LYS A 68 -20.25 17.26 -7.05
CA LYS A 68 -21.33 16.82 -7.93
C LYS A 68 -21.09 17.24 -9.38
N GLU A 69 -20.73 18.50 -9.63
CA GLU A 69 -20.49 19.01 -10.99
C GLU A 69 -19.27 18.37 -11.67
N ALA A 70 -18.25 18.03 -10.87
CA ALA A 70 -17.04 17.33 -11.29
C ALA A 70 -17.27 15.82 -11.53
N GLY A 71 -18.39 15.26 -11.06
CA GLY A 71 -18.73 13.85 -11.26
C GLY A 71 -17.87 12.89 -10.44
N VAL A 72 -17.48 13.28 -9.22
CA VAL A 72 -16.59 12.46 -8.37
C VAL A 72 -17.22 11.11 -8.02
N GLU A 73 -18.53 11.06 -7.73
CA GLU A 73 -19.22 9.81 -7.41
C GLU A 73 -19.26 8.86 -8.61
N ASP A 74 -19.49 9.37 -9.82
CA ASP A 74 -19.39 8.58 -11.05
C ASP A 74 -17.96 8.03 -11.21
N LEU A 75 -16.92 8.87 -11.05
CA LEU A 75 -15.53 8.42 -11.14
C LEU A 75 -15.15 7.38 -10.07
N ARG A 76 -15.67 7.53 -8.84
CA ARG A 76 -15.56 6.52 -7.78
C ARG A 76 -16.18 5.22 -8.23
N ASP A 77 -17.43 5.25 -8.69
CA ASP A 77 -18.15 4.04 -9.05
C ASP A 77 -17.47 3.34 -10.22
N ARG A 78 -16.97 4.08 -11.21
CA ARG A 78 -16.17 3.53 -12.32
C ARG A 78 -14.89 2.85 -11.82
N MET A 79 -14.20 3.43 -10.83
CA MET A 79 -13.07 2.76 -10.15
C MET A 79 -13.52 1.45 -9.49
N LEU A 80 -14.61 1.50 -8.71
CA LEU A 80 -15.15 0.36 -7.98
C LEU A 80 -15.63 -0.78 -8.89
N HIS A 81 -16.04 -0.47 -10.13
CA HIS A 81 -16.44 -1.45 -11.15
C HIS A 81 -15.28 -1.91 -12.04
N GLY A 82 -14.04 -1.49 -11.76
CA GLY A 82 -12.86 -1.94 -12.48
C GLY A 82 -12.70 -1.35 -13.88
N GLU A 83 -13.35 -0.23 -14.18
CA GLU A 83 -13.15 0.49 -15.43
C GLU A 83 -11.72 1.03 -15.56
N LYS A 84 -11.31 1.28 -16.82
CA LYS A 84 -9.98 1.78 -17.17
C LYS A 84 -9.86 3.29 -16.94
N ILE A 85 -9.96 3.70 -15.68
CA ILE A 85 -9.89 5.11 -15.27
C ILE A 85 -8.47 5.69 -15.33
N ASN A 86 -7.43 4.85 -15.41
CA ASN A 86 -6.09 5.29 -15.81
C ASN A 86 -6.02 5.33 -17.34
N PHE A 87 -6.52 6.44 -17.90
CA PHE A 87 -6.76 6.60 -19.33
C PHE A 87 -5.48 6.75 -20.16
N THR A 88 -4.38 7.27 -19.60
CA THR A 88 -3.11 7.41 -20.35
C THR A 88 -2.39 6.08 -20.56
N GLU A 89 -2.59 5.12 -19.64
CA GLU A 89 -2.03 3.77 -19.77
C GLU A 89 -3.08 2.72 -20.16
N ASN A 90 -4.34 3.13 -20.31
CA ASN A 90 -5.49 2.26 -20.58
C ASN A 90 -5.59 1.08 -19.59
N ARG A 91 -5.55 1.39 -18.28
CA ARG A 91 -5.56 0.40 -17.18
C ARG A 91 -6.66 0.67 -16.16
N SER A 92 -7.15 -0.40 -15.54
CA SER A 92 -7.97 -0.31 -14.33
C SER A 92 -7.13 0.13 -13.12
N VAL A 93 -7.77 0.65 -12.08
CA VAL A 93 -7.12 1.07 -10.83
C VAL A 93 -7.83 0.38 -9.66
N LEU A 94 -7.27 -0.71 -9.16
CA LEU A 94 -8.04 -1.68 -8.37
C LEU A 94 -7.35 -2.16 -7.09
N HIS A 95 -6.63 -1.27 -6.42
CA HIS A 95 -6.04 -1.58 -5.11
C HIS A 95 -7.08 -2.01 -4.05
N ILE A 96 -8.35 -1.61 -4.20
CA ILE A 96 -9.48 -2.07 -3.38
C ILE A 96 -9.71 -3.60 -3.47
N ALA A 97 -9.40 -4.22 -4.61
CA ALA A 97 -9.56 -5.66 -4.82
C ALA A 97 -8.66 -6.45 -3.86
N LEU A 98 -7.47 -5.91 -3.58
CA LEU A 98 -6.44 -6.52 -2.74
C LEU A 98 -6.83 -6.64 -1.27
N ARG A 99 -7.89 -5.95 -0.85
CA ARG A 99 -8.41 -5.94 0.53
C ARG A 99 -9.87 -6.36 0.63
N ARG A 100 -10.52 -6.63 -0.51
CA ARG A 100 -11.90 -7.14 -0.57
C ARG A 100 -12.02 -8.58 -0.05
N PRO A 101 -13.14 -8.97 0.60
CA PRO A 101 -13.46 -10.35 0.90
C PRO A 101 -13.48 -11.24 -0.35
N ALA A 102 -13.00 -12.47 -0.21
CA ALA A 102 -12.81 -13.39 -1.34
C ALA A 102 -14.13 -13.85 -2.00
N ASP A 103 -15.24 -13.78 -1.27
CA ASP A 103 -16.59 -14.16 -1.69
C ASP A 103 -17.34 -13.04 -2.45
N GLN A 104 -16.70 -11.89 -2.68
CA GLN A 104 -17.27 -10.77 -3.42
C GLN A 104 -16.54 -10.55 -4.76
N PRO A 105 -17.06 -11.08 -5.88
CA PRO A 105 -16.43 -10.96 -7.19
C PRO A 105 -16.13 -9.51 -7.61
N LEU A 106 -15.04 -9.33 -8.36
CA LEU A 106 -14.71 -8.06 -8.99
C LEU A 106 -14.17 -8.29 -10.39
N GLN A 107 -14.87 -7.74 -11.39
CA GLN A 107 -14.57 -7.96 -12.79
C GLN A 107 -13.54 -6.96 -13.32
N VAL A 108 -12.57 -7.45 -14.09
CA VAL A 108 -11.63 -6.67 -14.89
C VAL A 108 -11.56 -7.28 -16.28
N ASP A 109 -11.88 -6.51 -17.32
CA ASP A 109 -11.93 -7.00 -18.70
C ASP A 109 -12.74 -8.32 -18.83
N GLY A 110 -13.87 -8.41 -18.09
CA GLY A 110 -14.77 -9.56 -18.10
C GLY A 110 -14.28 -10.79 -17.32
N ARG A 111 -13.26 -10.65 -16.47
CA ARG A 111 -12.73 -11.73 -15.62
C ARG A 111 -12.75 -11.34 -14.15
N ASP A 112 -13.21 -12.25 -13.29
CA ASP A 112 -13.11 -12.06 -11.84
C ASP A 112 -11.65 -12.17 -11.40
N VAL A 113 -11.14 -11.14 -10.73
CA VAL A 113 -9.75 -11.11 -10.22
C VAL A 113 -9.60 -11.67 -8.82
N MET A 114 -10.70 -11.84 -8.08
CA MET A 114 -10.66 -12.24 -6.67
C MET A 114 -10.04 -13.62 -6.41
N PRO A 115 -10.25 -14.66 -7.26
CA PRO A 115 -9.60 -15.95 -7.06
C PRO A 115 -8.06 -15.88 -7.08
N GLU A 116 -7.49 -15.08 -7.98
CA GLU A 116 -6.03 -14.89 -8.05
C GLU A 116 -5.52 -14.03 -6.88
N VAL A 117 -6.29 -13.02 -6.44
CA VAL A 117 -5.99 -12.26 -5.22
C VAL A 117 -5.91 -13.18 -4.00
N GLU A 118 -6.90 -14.05 -3.84
CA GLU A 118 -6.98 -14.96 -2.71
C GLU A 118 -5.86 -16.02 -2.74
N LYS A 119 -5.51 -16.52 -3.92
CA LYS A 119 -4.38 -17.43 -4.09
C LYS A 119 -3.06 -16.83 -3.59
N VAL A 120 -2.77 -15.57 -3.93
CA VAL A 120 -1.56 -14.88 -3.47
C VAL A 120 -1.60 -14.62 -1.97
N ARG A 121 -2.75 -14.21 -1.43
CA ARG A 121 -2.98 -14.07 0.02
C ARG A 121 -2.68 -15.35 0.78
N GLN A 122 -3.19 -16.50 0.32
CA GLN A 122 -2.91 -17.81 0.93
C GLN A 122 -1.43 -18.20 0.81
N GLN A 123 -0.78 -17.88 -0.32
CA GLN A 123 0.66 -18.08 -0.47
C GLN A 123 1.45 -17.23 0.55
N MET A 124 1.10 -15.95 0.71
CA MET A 124 1.72 -15.06 1.70
C MET A 124 1.50 -15.56 3.13
N ARG A 125 0.29 -16.04 3.44
CA ARG A 125 -0.04 -16.65 4.74
C ARG A 125 0.88 -17.83 5.02
N ALA A 126 0.87 -18.84 4.15
CA ALA A 126 1.65 -20.05 4.32
C ALA A 126 3.16 -19.75 4.42
N PHE A 127 3.67 -18.84 3.59
CA PHE A 127 5.08 -18.46 3.61
C PHE A 127 5.46 -17.71 4.89
N SER A 128 4.68 -16.69 5.27
CA SER A 128 4.97 -15.90 6.47
C SER A 128 4.88 -16.74 7.74
N GLU A 129 3.93 -17.67 7.83
CA GLU A 129 3.84 -18.64 8.92
C GLU A 129 5.07 -19.55 8.97
N LYS A 130 5.54 -20.09 7.83
CA LYS A 130 6.76 -20.92 7.77
C LYS A 130 8.02 -20.18 8.21
N VAL A 131 8.20 -18.93 7.78
CA VAL A 131 9.36 -18.12 8.19
C VAL A 131 9.28 -17.81 9.67
N ARG A 132 8.11 -17.37 10.16
CA ARG A 132 7.92 -17.02 11.56
C ARG A 132 8.01 -18.24 12.48
N SER A 133 7.49 -19.40 12.11
CA SER A 133 7.62 -20.62 12.93
C SER A 133 9.05 -21.13 13.01
N GLY A 134 9.93 -20.67 12.12
CA GLY A 134 11.27 -21.18 11.94
C GLY A 134 11.32 -22.47 11.12
N GLU A 135 10.20 -22.93 10.54
CA GLU A 135 10.19 -24.06 9.60
C GLU A 135 11.00 -23.73 8.33
N TRP A 136 10.92 -22.48 7.85
CA TRP A 136 11.78 -22.02 6.78
C TRP A 136 13.22 -21.86 7.30
N ARG A 137 14.09 -22.75 6.85
CA ARG A 137 15.51 -22.77 7.23
C ARG A 137 16.39 -22.21 6.12
N GLY A 138 17.40 -21.45 6.51
CA GLY A 138 18.49 -21.05 5.64
C GLY A 138 19.33 -22.24 5.14
N TYR A 139 20.36 -21.95 4.37
CA TYR A 139 21.18 -22.97 3.71
C TYR A 139 21.94 -23.87 4.70
N THR A 140 22.24 -23.36 5.90
CA THR A 140 22.89 -24.11 7.00
C THR A 140 21.89 -24.81 7.92
N GLY A 141 20.58 -24.73 7.66
CA GLY A 141 19.54 -25.32 8.51
C GLY A 141 19.10 -24.43 9.69
N GLN A 142 19.65 -23.22 9.83
CA GLN A 142 19.24 -22.26 10.87
C GLN A 142 17.95 -21.52 10.50
N PRO A 143 17.12 -21.08 11.47
CA PRO A 143 15.96 -20.24 11.19
C PRO A 143 16.41 -18.85 10.68
N VAL A 144 15.53 -18.20 9.92
CA VAL A 144 15.74 -16.81 9.47
C VAL A 144 15.57 -15.86 10.67
N SER A 145 16.50 -14.93 10.83
CA SER A 145 16.50 -13.87 11.86
C SER A 145 16.39 -12.47 11.28
N ASP A 146 16.72 -12.30 9.99
CA ASP A 146 16.77 -11.00 9.33
C ASP A 146 16.04 -11.06 7.98
N ILE A 147 15.19 -10.07 7.73
CA ILE A 147 14.52 -9.84 6.46
C ILE A 147 15.06 -8.54 5.88
N VAL A 148 15.49 -8.56 4.63
CA VAL A 148 15.92 -7.35 3.91
C VAL A 148 14.98 -7.14 2.72
N ASN A 149 14.12 -6.13 2.79
CA ASN A 149 13.26 -5.71 1.69
C ASN A 149 14.04 -4.78 0.76
N ILE A 150 14.25 -5.20 -0.48
CA ILE A 150 14.94 -4.43 -1.51
C ILE A 150 13.91 -3.97 -2.53
N GLY A 151 13.64 -2.67 -2.57
CA GLY A 151 12.65 -2.07 -3.46
C GLY A 151 12.70 -0.55 -3.34
N ILE A 152 12.13 0.18 -4.31
CA ILE A 152 12.12 1.65 -4.27
C ILE A 152 10.69 2.19 -4.43
N GLY A 153 10.43 3.36 -3.84
CA GLY A 153 9.15 4.06 -3.96
C GLY A 153 8.00 3.23 -3.39
N GLY A 154 7.06 2.85 -4.25
CA GLY A 154 5.89 2.06 -3.86
C GLY A 154 6.21 0.67 -3.29
N SER A 155 7.33 0.07 -3.71
CA SER A 155 7.81 -1.24 -3.22
C SER A 155 8.52 -1.17 -1.86
N ASP A 156 8.63 0.03 -1.28
CA ASP A 156 9.40 0.28 -0.05
C ASP A 156 8.61 1.08 0.98
N LEU A 157 8.15 2.28 0.60
CA LEU A 157 7.61 3.27 1.54
C LEU A 157 6.37 2.78 2.30
N GLY A 158 5.45 2.11 1.61
CA GLY A 158 4.24 1.55 2.24
C GLY A 158 4.58 0.50 3.30
N PRO A 159 5.29 -0.59 2.92
CA PRO A 159 5.77 -1.57 3.89
C PRO A 159 6.63 -1.00 5.03
N ALA A 160 7.57 -0.10 4.74
CA ALA A 160 8.42 0.53 5.76
C ALA A 160 7.59 1.33 6.77
N MET A 161 6.66 2.16 6.29
CA MET A 161 5.77 2.95 7.14
C MET A 161 4.89 2.07 8.03
N VAL A 162 4.25 1.04 7.45
CA VAL A 162 3.32 0.17 8.21
C VAL A 162 4.08 -0.65 9.26
N THR A 163 5.24 -1.20 8.91
CA THR A 163 6.03 -1.98 9.87
C THR A 163 6.56 -1.13 11.03
N GLU A 164 6.89 0.14 10.81
CA GLU A 164 7.27 1.06 11.89
C GLU A 164 6.04 1.44 12.74
N ALA A 165 4.90 1.76 12.13
CA ALA A 165 3.67 2.08 12.84
C ALA A 165 3.14 0.91 13.70
N LEU A 166 3.28 -0.32 13.20
CA LEU A 166 2.82 -1.55 13.86
C LEU A 166 3.93 -2.29 14.60
N LYS A 167 5.07 -1.64 14.86
CA LYS A 167 6.21 -2.20 15.60
C LYS A 167 5.87 -2.82 16.96
N PRO A 168 4.87 -2.34 17.74
CA PRO A 168 4.44 -3.03 18.96
C PRO A 168 3.95 -4.47 18.75
N TYR A 169 3.43 -4.78 17.55
CA TYR A 169 2.95 -6.11 17.16
C TYR A 169 4.01 -6.97 16.47
N ALA A 170 5.18 -6.40 16.20
CA ALA A 170 6.25 -7.07 15.46
C ALA A 170 6.91 -8.17 16.28
N ARG A 171 7.32 -9.22 15.59
CA ARG A 171 8.10 -10.32 16.16
C ARG A 171 9.55 -9.86 16.39
N ARG A 172 9.98 -9.74 17.65
CA ARG A 172 11.22 -9.04 18.02
C ARG A 172 12.51 -9.76 17.60
N ASP A 173 12.47 -11.08 17.45
CA ASP A 173 13.56 -11.95 16.99
C ASP A 173 13.66 -12.05 15.46
N LEU A 174 12.74 -11.41 14.70
CA LEU A 174 12.80 -11.29 13.25
C LEU A 174 12.98 -9.82 12.86
N ARG A 175 14.21 -9.41 12.57
CA ARG A 175 14.58 -8.03 12.27
C ARG A 175 14.28 -7.70 10.81
N LEU A 176 13.71 -6.53 10.56
CA LEU A 176 13.42 -6.05 9.20
C LEU A 176 14.33 -4.88 8.85
N HIS A 177 14.86 -4.91 7.62
CA HIS A 177 15.65 -3.86 7.01
C HIS A 177 15.03 -3.46 5.68
N PHE A 178 15.04 -2.17 5.37
CA PHE A 178 14.52 -1.62 4.12
C PHE A 178 15.66 -0.94 3.35
N VAL A 179 15.87 -1.38 2.10
CA VAL A 179 16.93 -0.90 1.21
C VAL A 179 16.31 -0.43 -0.09
N SER A 180 16.41 0.87 -0.35
CA SER A 180 15.71 1.52 -1.47
C SER A 180 16.57 2.47 -2.28
N ASN A 181 17.54 3.11 -1.65
CA ASN A 181 18.50 4.00 -2.28
C ASN A 181 19.52 3.18 -3.09
N ILE A 182 19.90 3.69 -4.26
CA ILE A 182 20.97 3.11 -5.08
C ILE A 182 22.36 3.37 -4.49
N ASP A 183 22.49 4.37 -3.61
CA ASP A 183 23.68 4.55 -2.80
C ASP A 183 23.95 3.28 -1.97
N SER A 184 25.08 2.65 -2.25
CA SER A 184 25.53 1.40 -1.61
C SER A 184 25.60 1.47 -0.09
N THR A 185 25.69 2.67 0.50
CA THR A 185 25.76 2.88 1.95
C THR A 185 24.56 2.26 2.66
N GLN A 186 23.35 2.39 2.11
CA GLN A 186 22.15 1.86 2.77
C GLN A 186 22.17 0.32 2.83
N LEU A 187 22.55 -0.33 1.72
CA LEU A 187 22.68 -1.79 1.70
C LEU A 187 23.81 -2.26 2.62
N ALA A 188 24.97 -1.59 2.57
CA ALA A 188 26.12 -1.94 3.41
C ALA A 188 25.79 -1.86 4.90
N GLU A 189 25.12 -0.80 5.36
CA GLU A 189 24.72 -0.65 6.76
C GLU A 189 23.68 -1.70 7.19
N ALA A 190 22.71 -2.03 6.33
CA ALA A 190 21.75 -3.09 6.61
C ALA A 190 22.47 -4.45 6.77
N LEU A 191 23.35 -4.79 5.83
CA LEU A 191 24.08 -6.06 5.81
C LEU A 191 25.09 -6.21 6.96
N ARG A 192 25.60 -5.11 7.53
CA ARG A 192 26.54 -5.13 8.66
C ARG A 192 25.99 -5.84 9.90
N THR A 193 24.67 -5.89 10.06
CA THR A 193 24.00 -6.57 11.18
C THR A 193 23.37 -7.92 10.82
N CYS A 194 23.50 -8.31 9.54
CA CYS A 194 22.94 -9.52 8.96
C CYS A 194 23.98 -10.65 8.89
N HIS A 195 23.52 -11.89 8.73
CA HIS A 195 24.37 -13.06 8.50
C HIS A 195 23.83 -13.87 7.30
N PRO A 196 24.66 -14.24 6.30
CA PRO A 196 24.17 -14.94 5.09
C PRO A 196 23.33 -16.20 5.38
N ALA A 197 23.71 -16.99 6.40
CA ALA A 197 22.99 -18.17 6.87
C ALA A 197 21.57 -17.93 7.42
N THR A 198 21.23 -16.72 7.87
CA THR A 198 19.94 -16.41 8.54
C THR A 198 19.22 -15.19 7.97
N THR A 199 19.69 -14.63 6.85
CA THR A 199 19.05 -13.47 6.19
C THR A 199 18.23 -13.88 4.97
N LEU A 200 16.98 -13.43 4.89
CA LEU A 200 16.08 -13.61 3.75
C LEU A 200 15.87 -12.26 3.04
N PHE A 201 16.08 -12.24 1.74
CA PHE A 201 15.93 -11.07 0.88
C PHE A 201 14.58 -11.11 0.15
N LEU A 202 13.81 -10.03 0.24
CA LEU A 202 12.61 -9.81 -0.56
C LEU A 202 12.95 -8.83 -1.68
N VAL A 203 12.98 -9.27 -2.93
CA VAL A 203 13.23 -8.40 -4.09
C VAL A 203 11.90 -7.90 -4.63
N ALA A 204 11.59 -6.64 -4.36
CA ALA A 204 10.30 -6.01 -4.60
C ALA A 204 10.34 -5.05 -5.80
N SER A 205 9.98 -5.56 -6.99
CA SER A 205 9.91 -4.75 -8.21
C SER A 205 8.83 -5.26 -9.16
N LYS A 206 7.89 -4.38 -9.54
CA LYS A 206 6.81 -4.70 -10.47
C LYS A 206 7.32 -5.26 -11.78
N THR A 207 8.18 -4.49 -12.46
CA THR A 207 8.75 -4.88 -13.75
C THR A 207 9.92 -5.84 -13.61
N PHE A 208 10.53 -5.92 -12.41
CA PHE A 208 11.80 -6.58 -12.18
C PHE A 208 12.94 -6.03 -13.05
N THR A 209 12.84 -4.76 -13.44
CA THR A 209 13.85 -4.05 -14.27
C THR A 209 14.30 -2.73 -13.67
N THR A 210 13.74 -2.33 -12.53
CA THR A 210 14.09 -1.08 -11.83
C THR A 210 15.57 -1.09 -11.46
N GLN A 211 16.33 -0.11 -11.97
CA GLN A 211 17.79 -0.10 -11.88
C GLN A 211 18.27 -0.12 -10.43
N GLU A 212 17.74 0.74 -9.58
CA GLU A 212 18.09 0.86 -8.17
C GLU A 212 17.84 -0.46 -7.43
N THR A 213 16.68 -1.08 -7.65
CA THR A 213 16.31 -2.36 -7.03
C THR A 213 17.20 -3.50 -7.50
N LEU A 214 17.46 -3.61 -8.81
CA LEU A 214 18.29 -4.70 -9.35
C LEU A 214 19.76 -4.56 -8.97
N VAL A 215 20.32 -3.35 -8.97
CA VAL A 215 21.71 -3.12 -8.50
C VAL A 215 21.87 -3.56 -7.05
N ASN A 216 20.91 -3.19 -6.18
CA ASN A 216 20.92 -3.64 -4.79
C ASN A 216 20.69 -5.15 -4.66
N ALA A 217 19.77 -5.74 -5.43
CA ALA A 217 19.49 -7.17 -5.39
C ALA A 217 20.70 -8.01 -5.86
N HIS A 218 21.39 -7.58 -6.92
CA HIS A 218 22.63 -8.24 -7.37
C HIS A 218 23.77 -8.06 -6.38
N SER A 219 23.87 -6.91 -5.72
CA SER A 219 24.87 -6.67 -4.67
C SER A 219 24.62 -7.55 -3.44
N ALA A 220 23.36 -7.68 -2.99
CA ALA A 220 22.96 -8.61 -1.94
C ALA A 220 23.20 -10.07 -2.31
N ARG A 221 22.89 -10.46 -3.56
CA ARG A 221 23.18 -11.81 -4.11
C ARG A 221 24.68 -12.11 -4.08
N LYS A 222 25.52 -11.14 -4.48
CA LYS A 222 26.98 -11.28 -4.43
C LYS A 222 27.46 -11.47 -2.99
N TRP A 223 27.07 -10.59 -2.08
CA TRP A 223 27.40 -10.68 -0.65
C TRP A 223 26.98 -12.02 -0.05
N PHE A 224 25.79 -12.53 -0.41
CA PHE A 224 25.32 -13.83 0.05
C PHE A 224 26.19 -15.00 -0.47
N LEU A 225 26.53 -15.00 -1.76
CA LEU A 225 27.32 -16.06 -2.38
C LEU A 225 28.80 -16.02 -2.00
N GLU A 226 29.32 -14.89 -1.52
CA GLU A 226 30.66 -14.81 -0.93
C GLU A 226 30.81 -15.74 0.27
N GLU A 227 29.73 -16.02 1.01
CA GLU A 227 29.74 -16.97 2.14
C GLU A 227 29.10 -18.32 1.77
N ALA A 228 27.93 -18.30 1.13
CA ALA A 228 27.18 -19.53 0.80
C ALA A 228 27.83 -20.36 -0.31
N ARG A 229 28.68 -19.75 -1.16
CA ARG A 229 29.44 -20.31 -2.29
C ARG A 229 28.63 -20.94 -3.43
N GLU A 230 27.52 -21.62 -3.15
CA GLU A 230 26.74 -22.37 -4.14
C GLU A 230 25.43 -21.66 -4.51
N GLU A 231 25.15 -21.54 -5.82
CA GLU A 231 23.94 -20.85 -6.32
C GLU A 231 22.63 -21.52 -5.90
N LYS A 232 22.63 -22.85 -5.68
CA LYS A 232 21.44 -23.60 -5.23
C LYS A 232 20.85 -23.05 -3.92
N HIS A 233 21.66 -22.33 -3.14
CA HIS A 233 21.23 -21.74 -1.87
C HIS A 233 20.42 -20.45 -2.04
N ILE A 234 20.43 -19.82 -3.21
CA ILE A 234 19.61 -18.62 -3.51
C ILE A 234 18.12 -18.92 -3.27
N ALA A 235 17.65 -20.10 -3.65
CA ALA A 235 16.26 -20.51 -3.49
C ALA A 235 15.78 -20.57 -2.03
N LYS A 236 16.67 -20.49 -1.03
CA LYS A 236 16.32 -20.42 0.40
C LYS A 236 16.40 -19.01 0.98
N HIS A 237 17.05 -18.09 0.28
CA HIS A 237 17.39 -16.75 0.80
C HIS A 237 16.89 -15.60 -0.06
N PHE A 238 16.32 -15.86 -1.24
CA PHE A 238 15.76 -14.84 -2.10
C PHE A 238 14.34 -15.22 -2.53
N VAL A 239 13.42 -14.28 -2.37
CA VAL A 239 12.04 -14.35 -2.87
C VAL A 239 11.74 -13.08 -3.66
N ALA A 240 10.81 -13.16 -4.61
CA ALA A 240 10.48 -12.04 -5.49
C ALA A 240 9.03 -11.59 -5.31
N LEU A 241 8.80 -10.28 -5.25
CA LEU A 241 7.49 -9.65 -5.30
C LEU A 241 7.42 -8.92 -6.64
N SER A 242 6.82 -9.54 -7.65
CA SER A 242 6.92 -9.07 -9.04
C SER A 242 5.79 -9.56 -9.93
N THR A 243 5.63 -8.96 -11.10
CA THR A 243 4.74 -9.46 -12.16
C THR A 243 5.51 -10.15 -13.29
N ASN A 244 6.85 -10.14 -13.25
CA ASN A 244 7.70 -10.57 -14.36
C ASN A 244 8.43 -11.88 -14.04
N LYS A 245 7.76 -13.01 -14.31
CA LYS A 245 8.29 -14.35 -14.01
C LYS A 245 9.61 -14.64 -14.73
N ALA A 246 9.75 -14.25 -15.99
CA ALA A 246 10.95 -14.52 -16.79
C ALA A 246 12.20 -13.84 -16.19
N GLU A 247 12.07 -12.60 -15.73
CA GLU A 247 13.19 -11.88 -15.11
C GLU A 247 13.53 -12.42 -13.72
N VAL A 248 12.52 -12.86 -12.95
CA VAL A 248 12.72 -13.53 -11.65
C VAL A 248 13.49 -14.85 -11.82
N GLU A 249 13.12 -15.66 -12.81
CA GLU A 249 13.83 -16.91 -13.16
C GLU A 249 15.26 -16.61 -13.63
N ARG A 250 15.44 -15.58 -14.46
CA ARG A 250 16.76 -15.14 -14.94
C ARG A 250 17.69 -14.69 -13.81
N PHE A 251 17.14 -14.09 -12.75
CA PHE A 251 17.90 -13.73 -11.55
C PHE A 251 18.31 -14.97 -10.72
N GLY A 252 17.62 -16.10 -10.90
CA GLY A 252 17.86 -17.36 -10.19
C GLY A 252 16.95 -17.60 -8.99
N ILE A 253 15.86 -16.84 -8.86
CA ILE A 253 14.84 -17.09 -7.83
C ILE A 253 13.90 -18.20 -8.31
N ASN A 254 13.63 -19.18 -7.44
CA ASN A 254 12.67 -20.24 -7.73
C ASN A 254 11.27 -19.63 -7.98
N PRO A 255 10.58 -19.97 -9.07
CA PRO A 255 9.22 -19.49 -9.34
C PRO A 255 8.22 -19.72 -8.20
N ALA A 256 8.40 -20.77 -7.39
CA ALA A 256 7.57 -21.03 -6.21
C ALA A 256 7.75 -19.96 -5.11
N ASN A 257 8.86 -19.22 -5.14
CA ASN A 257 9.18 -18.12 -4.25
C ASN A 257 8.84 -16.75 -4.88
N MET A 258 8.11 -16.73 -6.00
CA MET A 258 7.57 -15.52 -6.57
C MET A 258 6.15 -15.29 -6.06
N PHE A 259 5.88 -14.09 -5.58
CA PHE A 259 4.56 -13.63 -5.14
C PHE A 259 4.06 -12.62 -6.17
N PRO A 260 3.12 -13.03 -7.05
CA PRO A 260 2.65 -12.17 -8.12
C PRO A 260 1.72 -11.06 -7.62
N PHE A 261 1.64 -10.00 -8.42
CA PHE A 261 0.59 -9.00 -8.35
C PHE A 261 0.27 -8.51 -9.77
N TRP A 262 -0.58 -7.48 -9.91
CA TRP A 262 -1.18 -7.14 -11.20
C TRP A 262 -0.86 -5.72 -11.68
N ASP A 263 -1.07 -5.46 -12.96
CA ASP A 263 -0.78 -4.19 -13.60
C ASP A 263 -1.69 -3.05 -13.11
N TRP A 264 -2.93 -3.35 -12.74
CA TRP A 264 -3.91 -2.44 -12.12
C TRP A 264 -3.56 -2.08 -10.66
N VAL A 265 -2.52 -2.69 -10.09
CA VAL A 265 -1.92 -2.27 -8.81
C VAL A 265 -0.87 -1.20 -9.09
N GLY A 266 -1.22 0.05 -8.79
CA GLY A 266 -0.25 1.16 -8.80
C GLY A 266 0.78 1.01 -7.68
N GLY A 267 2.05 1.32 -7.95
CA GLY A 267 3.13 1.12 -6.96
C GLY A 267 2.87 1.80 -5.61
N ARG A 268 2.43 3.06 -5.61
CA ARG A 268 2.08 3.81 -4.38
C ARG A 268 0.83 3.29 -3.66
N TYR A 269 0.07 2.37 -4.27
CA TYR A 269 -1.10 1.71 -3.71
C TYR A 269 -0.87 0.19 -3.53
N SER A 270 0.39 -0.27 -3.50
CA SER A 270 0.70 -1.70 -3.62
C SER A 270 0.88 -2.44 -2.29
N LEU A 271 0.98 -1.74 -1.15
CA LEU A 271 1.25 -2.39 0.15
C LEU A 271 0.23 -3.47 0.55
N TRP A 272 -0.98 -3.43 -0.02
CA TRP A 272 -2.06 -4.40 0.19
C TRP A 272 -1.87 -5.71 -0.59
N SER A 273 -0.94 -5.74 -1.55
CA SER A 273 -0.62 -6.90 -2.41
C SER A 273 0.52 -7.74 -1.82
N ALA A 274 1.13 -8.59 -2.65
CA ALA A 274 2.40 -9.25 -2.38
C ALA A 274 3.49 -8.32 -1.84
N ILE A 275 3.51 -7.03 -2.22
CA ILE A 275 4.44 -6.02 -1.69
C ILE A 275 4.35 -5.91 -0.15
N GLY A 276 3.20 -6.20 0.44
CA GLY A 276 3.01 -6.24 1.89
C GLY A 276 3.59 -7.47 2.59
N LEU A 277 4.33 -8.35 1.90
CA LEU A 277 4.86 -9.58 2.52
C LEU A 277 5.78 -9.30 3.71
N SER A 278 6.58 -8.24 3.66
CA SER A 278 7.40 -7.79 4.81
C SER A 278 6.53 -7.39 6.00
N ILE A 279 5.36 -6.78 5.78
CA ILE A 279 4.39 -6.50 6.84
C ILE A 279 3.92 -7.80 7.47
N ALA A 280 3.44 -8.75 6.67
CA ALA A 280 2.96 -10.06 7.16
C ALA A 280 4.06 -10.85 7.91
N LEU A 281 5.31 -10.77 7.45
CA LEU A 281 6.46 -11.37 8.15
C LEU A 281 6.71 -10.71 9.51
N SER A 282 6.56 -9.38 9.61
CA SER A 282 6.77 -8.63 10.85
C SER A 282 5.68 -8.90 11.90
N ILE A 283 4.40 -8.69 11.55
CA ILE A 283 3.29 -8.70 12.52
C ILE A 283 2.47 -10.00 12.50
N GLY A 284 2.74 -10.90 11.56
CA GLY A 284 1.97 -12.13 11.31
C GLY A 284 0.82 -11.90 10.33
N TYR A 285 0.45 -12.95 9.60
CA TYR A 285 -0.57 -12.85 8.56
C TYR A 285 -1.95 -12.45 9.11
N GLU A 286 -2.36 -12.95 10.27
CA GLU A 286 -3.66 -12.59 10.87
C GLU A 286 -3.80 -11.08 11.09
N ARG A 287 -2.76 -10.42 11.61
CA ARG A 287 -2.76 -8.96 11.78
C ARG A 287 -2.65 -8.22 10.46
N PHE A 288 -1.98 -8.80 9.46
CA PHE A 288 -2.01 -8.26 8.11
C PHE A 288 -3.42 -8.36 7.51
N ALA A 289 -4.16 -9.44 7.76
CA ALA A 289 -5.55 -9.59 7.36
C ALA A 289 -6.47 -8.58 8.09
N GLU A 290 -6.25 -8.30 9.38
CA GLU A 290 -6.93 -7.22 10.11
C GLU A 290 -6.67 -5.85 9.46
N LEU A 291 -5.43 -5.57 9.03
CA LEU A 291 -5.09 -4.35 8.29
C LEU A 291 -5.84 -4.26 6.94
N LEU A 292 -5.93 -5.37 6.19
CA LEU A 292 -6.72 -5.43 4.96
C LEU A 292 -8.20 -5.17 5.25
N ALA A 293 -8.75 -5.78 6.30
CA ALA A 293 -10.15 -5.63 6.69
C ALA A 293 -10.48 -4.17 7.08
N GLY A 294 -9.62 -3.50 7.85
CA GLY A 294 -9.79 -2.09 8.19
C GLY A 294 -9.80 -1.18 6.97
N ALA A 295 -8.93 -1.46 6.00
CA ALA A 295 -8.89 -0.72 4.75
C ALA A 295 -10.11 -1.00 3.85
N HIS A 296 -10.61 -2.23 3.82
CA HIS A 296 -11.87 -2.56 3.13
C HIS A 296 -13.07 -1.88 3.76
N ALA A 297 -13.14 -1.83 5.10
CA ALA A 297 -14.22 -1.12 5.79
C ALA A 297 -14.24 0.38 5.42
N MET A 298 -13.08 1.01 5.24
CA MET A 298 -12.99 2.38 4.75
C MET A 298 -13.36 2.51 3.27
N ASP A 299 -13.07 1.50 2.43
CA ASP A 299 -13.56 1.47 1.04
C ASP A 299 -15.10 1.43 1.01
N GLU A 300 -15.71 0.62 1.86
CA GLU A 300 -17.17 0.54 1.97
C GLU A 300 -17.75 1.86 2.49
N HIS A 301 -17.11 2.51 3.45
CA HIS A 301 -17.49 3.86 3.90
C HIS A 301 -17.43 4.87 2.76
N PHE A 302 -16.34 4.88 2.00
CA PHE A 302 -16.18 5.76 0.84
C PHE A 302 -17.24 5.52 -0.25
N GLN A 303 -17.62 4.26 -0.46
CA GLN A 303 -18.63 3.87 -1.45
C GLN A 303 -20.06 4.23 -1.02
N LYS A 304 -20.43 3.92 0.23
CA LYS A 304 -21.84 3.89 0.65
C LYS A 304 -22.29 5.16 1.35
N SER A 305 -21.38 5.91 1.96
CA SER A 305 -21.74 7.08 2.77
C SER A 305 -22.07 8.29 1.89
N PRO A 306 -23.12 9.06 2.22
CA PRO A 306 -23.42 10.31 1.53
C PRO A 306 -22.27 11.30 1.72
N ALA A 307 -22.07 12.21 0.77
CA ALA A 307 -20.94 13.16 0.76
C ALA A 307 -20.84 14.01 2.04
N GLU A 308 -21.96 14.21 2.75
CA GLU A 308 -22.03 14.91 4.03
C GLU A 308 -21.34 14.17 5.18
N GLU A 309 -21.29 12.84 5.12
CA GLU A 309 -20.82 11.94 6.19
C GLU A 309 -19.60 11.09 5.75
N ASN A 310 -19.17 11.25 4.51
CA ASN A 310 -18.10 10.49 3.89
C ASN A 310 -16.75 11.08 4.30
N LEU A 311 -15.94 10.32 5.05
CA LEU A 311 -14.71 10.83 5.68
C LEU A 311 -13.62 11.17 4.64
N PRO A 312 -13.41 10.34 3.61
CA PRO A 312 -12.47 10.66 2.53
C PRO A 312 -12.85 11.84 1.61
N ILE A 313 -14.13 12.22 1.55
CA ILE A 313 -14.66 13.30 0.71
C ILE A 313 -14.58 14.64 1.45
#